data_AF-A0AAD5DPJ9-F1
#
_entry.id   AF-A0AAD5DPJ9-F1
#
_cell.length_a   1.000
_cell.length_b   1.000
_cell.length_c   1.000
_cell.angle_alpha   90.00
_cell.angle_beta   90.00
_cell.angle_gamma   90.00
#
_symmetry.space_group_name_H-M   'P 1'
#
loop_
_entity.id
_entity.type
_entity.pdbx_description
1 polymer ?
#
loop_
_entity_poly.entity_id
_entity_poly.type
_entity_poly.pdbx_seq_one_letter_code
_entity_poly.pdbx_strand_id
1 'polypeptide(L)'
;MGLHGSRTQVRRLSAPAAVLCALALWAVLLQFSSRSESSASVELVMSGASERDLVLQHEKRPKLEANLVAAQQRQTRQPRPLGLGGQPWKAQQPLPGGARIAFIVTTSDSLQQIRVWISYHRAIGVTTFYIFAEGQAARADSVAALRALPGVTVVLRDAELKQRHEASRIWKESWLSAFFHKPCNHELFVLQSLNMEVGIGMAQRDGVDWLLHVDTDELIYPSGSPDFSLQEVLAKVPPDVDTLVFPNYESLPEREDVADPFTEVTLFKKNYAHVLSDLYFKSYGIVARGNPNYFITYGNGKSAARVQQGLRPNGAHRWHSYLKTPKEWSSDQAAVLHYTYNRFSDLKARRDRCDCAPTEEDAKRCFILPFDRMAFLEASLRSDSELLDWFRQRLVWSDSAVVNDLLKKGLFMRIYEPQVI
;
A
#
# COMPACT_ATOMS: atom_id res chain seq x y z
N MET A 1 -53.66 5.76 -68.12
CA MET A 1 -52.90 6.92 -67.63
C MET A 1 -51.51 6.42 -67.25
N GLY A 2 -50.47 7.02 -67.86
CA GLY A 2 -49.08 6.54 -67.89
C GLY A 2 -48.32 6.70 -66.57
N LEU A 3 -47.00 6.56 -66.49
CA LEU A 3 -45.93 5.90 -67.26
C LEU A 3 -44.69 6.07 -66.35
N HIS A 4 -43.73 5.13 -66.44
CA HIS A 4 -42.32 5.24 -65.98
C HIS A 4 -42.08 5.17 -64.46
N GLY A 5 -41.01 4.56 -63.94
CA GLY A 5 -39.85 3.91 -64.55
C GLY A 5 -38.95 3.34 -63.44
N SER A 6 -38.16 2.33 -63.80
CA SER A 6 -37.26 1.56 -62.93
C SER A 6 -36.19 2.38 -62.21
N ARG A 7 -35.75 1.93 -61.03
CA ARG A 7 -34.31 1.86 -60.68
C ARG A 7 -34.04 0.91 -59.50
N THR A 8 -33.10 0.02 -59.75
CA THR A 8 -32.33 -0.85 -58.85
C THR A 8 -31.89 -0.21 -57.53
N GLN A 9 -32.04 -0.94 -56.41
CA GLN A 9 -31.09 -0.82 -55.28
C GLN A 9 -30.93 -2.12 -54.49
N VAL A 10 -29.76 -2.72 -54.72
CA VAL A 10 -28.85 -3.50 -53.87
C VAL A 10 -29.31 -3.81 -52.42
N ARG A 11 -29.23 -5.10 -52.09
CA ARG A 11 -29.25 -5.70 -50.74
C ARG A 11 -28.49 -4.86 -49.71
N ARG A 12 -29.17 -4.39 -48.65
CA ARG A 12 -28.51 -3.98 -47.41
C ARG A 12 -28.24 -5.22 -46.56
N LEU A 13 -26.96 -5.62 -46.54
CA LEU A 13 -26.39 -6.46 -45.51
C LEU A 13 -26.44 -5.70 -44.18
N SER A 14 -26.95 -6.35 -43.14
CA SER A 14 -26.83 -5.95 -41.75
C SER A 14 -25.35 -5.89 -41.34
N ALA A 15 -24.86 -4.70 -40.97
CA ALA A 15 -23.57 -4.56 -40.31
C ALA A 15 -23.68 -4.99 -38.82
N PRO A 16 -22.65 -5.62 -38.25
CA PRO A 16 -22.70 -6.17 -36.90
C PRO A 16 -22.53 -5.08 -35.84
N ALA A 17 -22.92 -5.40 -34.60
CA ALA A 17 -22.96 -4.58 -33.39
C ALA A 17 -21.65 -3.89 -32.94
N ALA A 18 -20.61 -3.85 -33.78
CA ALA A 18 -19.32 -3.23 -33.48
C ALA A 18 -19.29 -1.70 -33.67
N VAL A 19 -20.27 -1.10 -34.37
CA VAL A 19 -20.29 0.36 -34.64
C VAL A 19 -21.03 1.17 -33.56
N LEU A 20 -21.90 0.53 -32.76
CA LEU A 20 -22.60 1.20 -31.65
C LEU A 20 -21.74 1.36 -30.39
N CYS A 21 -20.72 0.51 -30.19
CA CYS A 21 -19.77 0.67 -29.09
C CYS A 21 -18.74 1.80 -29.34
N ALA A 22 -18.37 2.07 -30.60
CA ALA A 22 -17.40 3.12 -30.92
C ALA A 22 -17.96 4.55 -30.73
N LEU A 23 -19.27 4.74 -30.91
CA LEU A 23 -19.91 6.06 -30.76
C LEU A 23 -20.23 6.41 -29.29
N ALA A 24 -20.41 5.43 -28.42
CA ALA A 24 -20.55 5.66 -26.97
C ALA A 24 -19.23 6.08 -26.30
N LEU A 25 -18.09 5.56 -26.80
CA LEU A 25 -16.75 5.93 -26.33
C LEU A 25 -16.33 7.34 -26.78
N TRP A 26 -16.83 7.84 -27.91
CA TRP A 26 -16.54 9.20 -28.38
C TRP A 26 -17.39 10.29 -27.69
N ALA A 27 -18.62 9.98 -27.29
CA ALA A 27 -19.48 10.93 -26.58
C ALA A 27 -18.99 11.24 -25.14
N VAL A 28 -18.32 10.29 -24.48
CA VAL A 28 -17.70 10.50 -23.16
C VAL A 28 -16.41 11.34 -23.27
N LEU A 29 -15.67 11.22 -24.38
CA LEU A 29 -14.45 12.01 -24.61
C LEU A 29 -14.74 13.46 -25.03
N LEU A 30 -15.84 13.72 -25.73
CA LEU A 30 -16.17 15.08 -26.22
C LEU A 30 -16.87 15.98 -25.19
N GLN A 31 -17.42 15.43 -24.10
CA GLN A 31 -17.92 16.25 -22.97
C GLN A 31 -16.80 16.82 -22.08
N PHE A 32 -15.54 16.41 -22.29
CA PHE A 32 -14.37 16.92 -21.54
C PHE A 32 -13.58 18.04 -22.26
N SER A 33 -13.95 18.42 -23.48
CA SER A 33 -13.14 19.37 -24.27
C SER A 33 -13.63 20.83 -24.26
N SER A 34 -14.54 21.22 -23.36
CA SER A 34 -14.91 22.63 -23.21
C SER A 34 -15.13 23.03 -21.76
N ARG A 35 -14.05 23.25 -21.03
CA ARG A 35 -14.00 24.21 -19.91
C ARG A 35 -12.57 24.69 -19.70
N SER A 36 -12.47 26.00 -19.64
CA SER A 36 -11.28 26.84 -19.64
C SER A 36 -10.33 26.57 -18.48
N GLU A 37 -9.08 26.98 -18.74
CA GLU A 37 -7.89 26.98 -17.90
C GLU A 37 -8.08 27.45 -16.45
N SER A 38 -7.15 27.01 -15.59
CA SER A 38 -7.01 27.23 -14.14
C SER A 38 -7.67 26.19 -13.21
N SER A 39 -7.15 24.97 -13.22
CA SER A 39 -6.96 24.21 -11.97
C SER A 39 -5.94 23.09 -12.20
N ALA A 40 -4.73 23.27 -11.69
CA ALA A 40 -3.80 22.16 -11.49
C ALA A 40 -4.32 21.31 -10.31
N SER A 41 -5.41 20.61 -10.56
CA SER A 41 -5.89 19.52 -9.74
C SER A 41 -4.87 18.41 -9.91
N VAL A 42 -4.15 18.09 -8.83
CA VAL A 42 -3.36 16.86 -8.75
C VAL A 42 -4.30 15.71 -9.10
N GLU A 43 -4.11 15.14 -10.29
CA GLU A 43 -4.55 13.79 -10.62
C GLU A 43 -3.89 12.86 -9.61
N LEU A 44 -4.51 12.74 -8.44
CA LEU A 44 -4.32 11.60 -7.57
C LEU A 44 -4.70 10.41 -8.44
N VAL A 45 -3.70 9.60 -8.81
CA VAL A 45 -3.77 8.48 -9.75
C VAL A 45 -5.03 7.63 -9.47
N MET A 46 -6.12 8.03 -10.11
CA MET A 46 -7.34 7.28 -10.32
C MET A 46 -7.28 6.78 -11.75
N SER A 47 -6.18 6.12 -12.12
CA SER A 47 -6.10 5.43 -13.39
C SER A 47 -6.49 3.97 -13.17
N GLY A 48 -7.68 3.61 -13.67
CA GLY A 48 -7.84 2.28 -14.23
C GLY A 48 -6.64 1.96 -15.14
N ALA A 49 -6.22 0.69 -15.14
CA ALA A 49 -5.03 0.19 -15.80
C ALA A 49 -4.68 0.98 -17.08
N SER A 50 -3.50 1.61 -17.09
CA SER A 50 -2.99 2.25 -18.31
C SER A 50 -2.75 1.20 -19.39
N GLU A 51 -2.66 1.61 -20.65
CA GLU A 51 -2.34 0.69 -21.76
C GLU A 51 -1.04 -0.08 -21.50
N ARG A 52 -0.07 0.55 -20.83
CA ARG A 52 1.17 -0.12 -20.36
C ARG A 52 0.89 -1.19 -19.31
N ASP A 53 -0.02 -0.94 -18.36
CA ASP A 53 -0.39 -1.93 -17.34
C ASP A 53 -1.11 -3.14 -17.96
N LEU A 54 -1.91 -2.92 -19.00
CA LEU A 54 -2.60 -3.99 -19.73
C LEU A 54 -1.62 -4.87 -20.53
N VAL A 55 -0.61 -4.26 -21.17
CA VAL A 55 0.45 -5.00 -21.89
C VAL A 55 1.30 -5.81 -20.91
N LEU A 56 1.74 -5.21 -19.81
CA LEU A 56 2.50 -5.91 -18.75
C LEU A 56 1.69 -7.06 -18.14
N GLN A 57 0.38 -6.89 -17.97
CA GLN A 57 -0.51 -7.95 -17.50
C GLN A 57 -0.63 -9.10 -18.50
N HIS A 58 -0.68 -8.81 -19.80
CA HIS A 58 -0.71 -9.85 -20.83
C HIS A 58 0.56 -10.72 -20.81
N GLU A 59 1.74 -10.10 -20.69
CA GLU A 59 3.02 -10.80 -20.59
C GLU A 59 3.16 -11.60 -19.28
N LYS A 60 2.63 -11.09 -18.17
CA LYS A 60 2.68 -11.75 -16.86
C LYS A 60 1.61 -12.84 -16.68
N ARG A 61 0.56 -12.84 -17.51
CA ARG A 61 -0.60 -13.74 -17.35
C ARG A 61 -0.22 -15.21 -17.18
N PRO A 62 0.66 -15.82 -18.01
CA PRO A 62 1.02 -17.23 -17.82
C PRO A 62 1.65 -17.52 -16.46
N LYS A 63 2.49 -16.60 -15.96
CA LYS A 63 3.12 -16.71 -14.64
C LYS A 63 2.11 -16.53 -13.51
N LEU A 64 1.19 -15.57 -13.64
CA LEU A 64 0.12 -15.34 -12.66
C LEU A 64 -0.84 -16.54 -12.59
N GLU A 65 -1.21 -17.12 -13.74
CA GLU A 65 -2.01 -18.33 -13.81
C GLU A 65 -1.29 -19.51 -13.13
N ALA A 66 0.00 -19.71 -13.41
CA ALA A 66 0.80 -20.74 -12.73
C ALA A 66 0.86 -20.53 -11.20
N ASN A 67 1.08 -19.29 -10.75
CA ASN A 67 1.10 -18.94 -9.33
C ASN A 67 -0.26 -19.19 -8.66
N LEU A 68 -1.38 -18.90 -9.36
CA LEU A 68 -2.72 -19.13 -8.86
C LEU A 68 -3.05 -20.62 -8.72
N VAL A 69 -2.66 -21.44 -9.71
CA VAL A 69 -2.81 -22.90 -9.64
C VAL A 69 -2.01 -23.46 -8.46
N ALA A 70 -0.75 -23.01 -8.29
CA ALA A 70 0.07 -23.41 -7.16
C ALA A 70 -0.54 -22.97 -5.81
N ALA A 71 -1.11 -21.76 -5.73
CA ALA A 71 -1.76 -21.25 -4.53
C ALA A 71 -3.04 -22.03 -4.18
N GLN A 72 -3.88 -22.38 -5.17
CA GLN A 72 -5.07 -23.20 -4.97
C GLN A 72 -4.72 -24.62 -4.49
N GLN A 73 -3.65 -25.21 -5.03
CA GLN A 73 -3.14 -26.52 -4.58
C GLN A 73 -2.60 -26.47 -3.14
N ARG A 74 -2.03 -25.32 -2.71
CA ARG A 74 -1.58 -25.10 -1.33
C ARG A 74 -2.74 -24.85 -0.37
N GLN A 75 -3.77 -24.09 -0.79
CA GLN A 75 -4.95 -23.79 0.04
C GLN A 75 -5.85 -25.01 0.28
N THR A 76 -5.98 -25.91 -0.70
CA THR A 76 -6.77 -27.15 -0.55
C THR A 76 -6.14 -28.18 0.41
N ARG A 77 -4.92 -27.92 0.93
CA ARG A 77 -4.16 -28.84 1.78
C ARG A 77 -3.91 -28.36 3.22
N GLN A 78 -4.44 -27.23 3.68
CA GLN A 78 -4.09 -26.69 5.02
C GLN A 78 -5.14 -26.94 6.12
N PRO A 79 -4.85 -27.80 7.13
CA PRO A 79 -5.07 -27.44 8.53
C PRO A 79 -4.08 -26.32 8.95
N ARG A 80 -4.33 -25.64 10.09
CA ARG A 80 -3.50 -24.54 10.65
C ARG A 80 -2.00 -24.78 10.38
N PRO A 81 -1.23 -23.80 9.89
CA PRO A 81 0.17 -24.02 9.61
C PRO A 81 0.93 -24.31 10.90
N LEU A 82 1.19 -25.60 11.15
CA LEU A 82 2.46 -26.00 11.72
C LEU A 82 3.51 -25.54 10.71
N GLY A 83 4.43 -24.69 11.16
CA GLY A 83 5.40 -23.95 10.34
C GLY A 83 5.86 -24.70 9.10
N LEU A 84 5.94 -23.98 7.98
CA LEU A 84 6.50 -24.39 6.69
C LEU A 84 7.43 -25.63 6.82
N GLY A 85 6.90 -26.84 6.57
CA GLY A 85 7.69 -28.08 6.58
C GLY A 85 7.82 -28.84 7.91
N GLY A 86 7.00 -28.58 8.93
CA GLY A 86 7.02 -29.35 10.18
C GLY A 86 8.19 -29.01 11.12
N GLN A 87 8.95 -27.96 10.81
CA GLN A 87 9.89 -27.33 11.72
C GLN A 87 9.31 -25.99 12.17
N PRO A 88 9.41 -25.61 13.46
CA PRO A 88 9.05 -24.26 13.90
C PRO A 88 9.90 -23.27 13.10
N TRP A 89 9.26 -22.23 12.56
CA TRP A 89 9.97 -21.19 11.83
C TRP A 89 11.05 -20.60 12.74
N LYS A 90 12.29 -20.62 12.26
CA LYS A 90 13.41 -20.01 12.98
C LYS A 90 13.65 -18.65 12.34
N ALA A 91 13.63 -17.63 13.18
CA ALA A 91 14.09 -16.29 12.80
C ALA A 91 15.43 -16.42 12.05
N GLN A 92 15.50 -15.84 10.86
CA GLN A 92 16.72 -15.92 10.08
C GLN A 92 17.81 -15.08 10.77
N GLN A 93 19.01 -15.65 10.86
CA GLN A 93 20.18 -14.80 11.05
C GLN A 93 20.49 -14.11 9.73
N PRO A 94 20.90 -12.82 9.75
CA PRO A 94 21.33 -12.13 8.55
C PRO A 94 22.36 -12.95 7.79
N LEU A 95 22.16 -13.15 6.50
CA LEU A 95 23.07 -13.91 5.65
C LEU A 95 24.46 -13.24 5.65
N PRO A 96 25.56 -13.96 5.94
CA PRO A 96 26.91 -13.41 5.85
C PRO A 96 27.19 -12.90 4.43
N GLY A 97 27.52 -11.60 4.30
CA GLY A 97 27.71 -10.94 3.00
C GLY A 97 26.42 -10.65 2.23
N GLY A 98 25.25 -10.93 2.82
CA GLY A 98 23.96 -10.50 2.28
C GLY A 98 23.78 -8.99 2.35
N ALA A 99 22.82 -8.48 1.58
CA ALA A 99 22.55 -7.04 1.52
C ALA A 99 22.18 -6.48 2.91
N ARG A 100 22.74 -5.32 3.25
CA ARG A 100 22.40 -4.56 4.46
C ARG A 100 21.13 -3.77 4.22
N ILE A 101 20.11 -4.06 5.02
CA ILE A 101 18.78 -3.48 4.86
C ILE A 101 18.48 -2.59 6.06
N ALA A 102 18.02 -1.37 5.79
CA ALA A 102 17.51 -0.48 6.81
C ALA A 102 16.07 -0.07 6.55
N PHE A 103 15.30 0.04 7.63
CA PHE A 103 13.95 0.58 7.61
C PHE A 103 13.93 1.94 8.28
N ILE A 104 13.16 2.86 7.70
CA ILE A 104 12.81 4.16 8.27
C ILE A 104 11.33 4.12 8.62
N VAL A 105 10.98 4.66 9.79
CA VAL A 105 9.58 4.83 10.18
C VAL A 105 9.38 6.12 10.95
N THR A 106 8.25 6.79 10.74
CA THR A 106 7.75 7.86 11.60
C THR A 106 6.58 7.31 12.40
N THR A 107 6.68 7.25 13.73
CA THR A 107 5.65 6.58 14.53
C THR A 107 5.43 7.22 15.89
N SER A 108 4.17 7.17 16.33
CA SER A 108 3.74 7.52 17.68
C SER A 108 3.13 6.33 18.44
N ASP A 109 3.27 5.13 17.90
CA ASP A 109 2.72 3.90 18.49
C ASP A 109 3.41 3.50 19.80
N SER A 110 2.77 2.57 20.50
CA SER A 110 3.31 2.02 21.74
C SER A 110 4.63 1.26 21.52
N LEU A 111 5.47 1.23 22.55
CA LEU A 111 6.70 0.42 22.57
C LEU A 111 6.43 -1.04 22.20
N GLN A 112 5.32 -1.63 22.65
CA GLN A 112 4.98 -3.02 22.39
C GLN A 112 4.77 -3.27 20.89
N GLN A 113 3.98 -2.43 20.22
CA GLN A 113 3.74 -2.52 18.77
C GLN A 113 5.06 -2.40 17.99
N ILE A 114 5.89 -1.41 18.35
CA ILE A 114 7.18 -1.18 17.68
C ILE A 114 8.11 -2.38 17.86
N ARG A 115 8.15 -3.00 19.04
CA ARG A 115 9.00 -4.19 19.30
C ARG A 115 8.59 -5.40 18.49
N VAL A 116 7.28 -5.66 18.35
CA VAL A 116 6.78 -6.74 17.49
C VAL A 116 7.16 -6.48 16.04
N TRP A 117 6.95 -5.26 15.56
CA TRP A 117 7.33 -4.84 14.21
C TRP A 117 8.83 -4.98 13.94
N ILE A 118 9.71 -4.56 14.87
CA ILE A 118 11.16 -4.76 14.75
C ILE A 118 11.51 -6.25 14.73
N SER A 119 10.90 -7.04 15.62
CA SER A 119 11.21 -8.47 15.76
C SER A 119 10.86 -9.23 14.49
N TYR A 120 9.68 -8.97 13.91
CA TYR A 120 9.28 -9.54 12.63
C TYR A 120 10.28 -9.20 11.53
N HIS A 121 10.59 -7.91 11.35
CA HIS A 121 11.45 -7.48 10.26
C HIS A 121 12.90 -7.94 10.42
N ARG A 122 13.38 -8.03 11.66
CA ARG A 122 14.70 -8.61 11.95
C ARG A 122 14.78 -10.06 11.53
N ALA A 123 13.72 -10.81 11.82
CA ALA A 123 13.68 -12.23 11.58
C ALA A 123 13.53 -12.60 10.09
N ILE A 124 13.23 -11.62 9.21
CA ILE A 124 13.34 -11.74 7.74
C ILE A 124 14.60 -11.07 7.15
N GLY A 125 15.54 -10.64 8.00
CA GLY A 125 16.87 -10.16 7.57
C GLY A 125 17.12 -8.65 7.64
N VAL A 126 16.23 -7.84 8.24
CA VAL A 126 16.46 -6.40 8.44
C VAL A 126 17.35 -6.15 9.67
N THR A 127 18.47 -5.46 9.51
CA THR A 127 19.44 -5.26 10.59
C THR A 127 19.39 -3.88 11.22
N THR A 128 18.95 -2.88 10.46
CA THR A 128 19.04 -1.46 10.86
C THR A 128 17.67 -0.80 10.86
N PHE A 129 17.37 -0.01 11.88
CA PHE A 129 16.09 0.67 12.04
C PHE A 129 16.31 2.13 12.47
N TYR A 130 15.77 3.05 11.68
CA TYR A 130 15.74 4.48 11.97
C TYR A 130 14.32 4.87 12.39
N ILE A 131 14.12 5.07 13.69
CA ILE A 131 12.81 5.32 14.28
C ILE A 131 12.70 6.81 14.61
N PHE A 132 11.91 7.52 13.82
CA PHE A 132 11.51 8.90 14.10
C PHE A 132 10.31 8.86 15.03
N ALA A 133 10.57 9.07 16.32
CA ALA A 133 9.62 8.84 17.39
C ALA A 133 8.87 10.13 17.76
N GLU A 134 7.55 10.02 17.86
CA GLU A 134 6.64 11.05 18.35
C GLU A 134 5.69 10.47 19.41
N GLY A 135 4.89 11.30 20.08
CA GLY A 135 3.84 10.84 21.01
C GLY A 135 4.32 9.79 22.02
N GLN A 136 3.70 8.61 22.03
CA GLN A 136 4.04 7.54 22.97
C GLN A 136 5.43 6.94 22.70
N ALA A 137 5.85 6.86 21.44
CA ALA A 137 7.17 6.37 21.05
C ALA A 137 8.29 7.30 21.54
N ALA A 138 8.01 8.60 21.69
CA ALA A 138 8.97 9.60 22.16
C ALA A 138 9.09 9.73 23.69
N ARG A 139 8.31 8.96 24.47
CA ARG A 139 8.43 8.94 25.94
C ARG A 139 9.80 8.40 26.35
N ALA A 140 10.35 8.92 27.46
CA ALA A 140 11.72 8.62 27.88
C ALA A 140 11.97 7.11 28.08
N ASP A 141 11.00 6.38 28.63
CA ASP A 141 11.02 4.93 28.81
C ASP A 141 10.99 4.18 27.47
N SER A 142 10.10 4.57 26.54
CA SER A 142 10.05 4.03 25.17
C SER A 142 11.39 4.23 24.45
N VAL A 143 11.94 5.45 24.50
CA VAL A 143 13.20 5.81 23.84
C VAL A 143 14.37 5.03 24.41
N ALA A 144 14.47 4.91 25.74
CA ALA A 144 15.53 4.16 26.40
C ALA A 144 15.47 2.67 26.00
N ALA A 145 14.27 2.07 26.02
CA ALA A 145 14.08 0.68 25.64
C ALA A 145 14.39 0.43 24.16
N LEU A 146 13.99 1.32 23.26
CA LEU A 146 14.27 1.20 21.82
C LEU A 146 15.76 1.37 21.51
N ARG A 147 16.45 2.33 22.14
CA ARG A 147 17.91 2.53 21.96
C ARG A 147 18.75 1.37 22.49
N ALA A 148 18.22 0.59 23.43
CA ALA A 148 18.89 -0.62 23.91
C ALA A 148 18.83 -1.78 22.91
N LEU A 149 17.96 -1.70 21.88
CA LEU A 149 17.88 -2.74 20.86
C LEU A 149 19.03 -2.58 19.84
N PRO A 150 19.78 -3.64 19.52
CA PRO A 150 20.85 -3.58 18.52
C PRO A 150 20.35 -3.07 17.18
N GLY A 151 21.13 -2.24 16.48
CA GLY A 151 20.78 -1.73 15.16
C GLY A 151 19.61 -0.73 15.12
N VAL A 152 19.11 -0.28 16.28
CA VAL A 152 18.03 0.71 16.36
C VAL A 152 18.60 2.08 16.72
N THR A 153 18.29 3.07 15.87
CA THR A 153 18.57 4.48 16.13
C THR A 153 17.25 5.22 16.27
N VAL A 154 17.04 5.86 17.43
CA VAL A 154 15.85 6.67 17.71
C VAL A 154 16.16 8.15 17.56
N VAL A 155 15.43 8.80 16.65
CA VAL A 155 15.49 10.24 16.36
C VAL A 155 14.25 10.90 16.95
N LEU A 156 14.44 11.94 17.75
CA LEU A 156 13.34 12.70 18.36
C LEU A 156 13.07 13.98 17.55
N ARG A 157 11.83 14.48 17.62
CA ARG A 157 11.45 15.78 17.04
C ARG A 157 11.90 16.96 17.92
N ASP A 158 13.20 17.03 18.16
CA ASP A 158 13.86 18.11 18.89
C ASP A 158 14.13 19.34 17.99
N ALA A 159 14.79 20.35 18.56
CA ALA A 159 15.11 21.58 17.85
C ALA A 159 16.06 21.35 16.65
N GLU A 160 16.98 20.40 16.77
CA GLU A 160 17.93 20.08 15.70
C GLU A 160 17.20 19.46 14.50
N LEU A 161 16.35 18.47 14.74
CA LEU A 161 15.57 17.85 13.67
C LEU A 161 14.65 18.88 12.99
N LYS A 162 13.99 19.74 13.77
CA LYS A 162 13.14 20.81 13.24
C LYS A 162 13.93 21.77 12.36
N GLN A 163 15.11 22.22 12.80
CA GLN A 163 15.97 23.09 11.99
C GLN A 163 16.40 22.41 10.69
N ARG A 164 16.74 21.12 10.73
CA ARG A 164 17.06 20.34 9.52
C ARG A 164 15.88 20.24 8.57
N HIS A 165 14.68 20.03 9.11
CA HIS A 165 13.45 20.03 8.31
C HIS A 165 13.20 21.38 7.67
N GLU A 166 13.30 22.49 8.41
CA GLU A 166 13.12 23.85 7.88
C GLU A 166 14.13 24.20 6.77
N ALA A 167 15.38 23.73 6.91
CA ALA A 167 16.42 23.92 5.91
C ALA A 167 16.34 22.95 4.72
N SER A 168 15.40 21.99 4.72
CA SER A 168 15.30 20.96 3.69
C SER A 168 15.06 21.55 2.31
N ARG A 169 15.71 20.95 1.30
CA ARG A 169 15.47 21.28 -0.10
C ARG A 169 14.04 20.95 -0.53
N ILE A 170 13.39 19.98 0.11
CA ILE A 170 12.03 19.51 -0.24
C ILE A 170 11.03 20.66 -0.33
N TRP A 171 11.15 21.69 0.52
CA TRP A 171 10.26 22.87 0.48
C TRP A 171 10.28 23.65 -0.84
N LYS A 172 11.32 23.47 -1.67
CA LYS A 172 11.46 24.11 -2.97
C LYS A 172 11.06 23.18 -4.13
N GLU A 173 10.62 21.97 -3.83
CA GLU A 173 10.31 20.96 -4.84
C GLU A 173 8.80 20.92 -5.15
N SER A 174 8.46 20.77 -6.43
CA SER A 174 7.06 20.79 -6.88
C SER A 174 6.29 19.50 -6.58
N TRP A 175 6.97 18.36 -6.42
CA TRP A 175 6.34 17.04 -6.28
C TRP A 175 5.63 16.83 -4.93
N LEU A 176 5.93 17.64 -3.91
CA LEU A 176 5.27 17.58 -2.59
C LEU A 176 4.45 18.82 -2.27
N SER A 177 4.49 19.85 -3.13
CA SER A 177 3.95 21.18 -2.83
C SER A 177 2.45 21.20 -2.55
N ALA A 178 1.68 20.32 -3.20
CA ALA A 178 0.25 20.19 -3.00
C ALA A 178 -0.15 19.73 -1.58
N PHE A 179 0.80 19.24 -0.78
CA PHE A 179 0.59 18.77 0.58
C PHE A 179 1.11 19.75 1.64
N PHE A 180 1.87 20.77 1.24
CA PHE A 180 2.44 21.74 2.19
C PHE A 180 1.36 22.54 2.90
N HIS A 181 1.63 22.82 4.19
CA HIS A 181 0.81 23.66 5.05
C HIS A 181 -0.65 23.20 5.21
N LYS A 182 -0.96 21.95 4.84
CA LYS A 182 -2.24 21.29 5.11
C LYS A 182 -2.11 20.43 6.38
N PRO A 183 -3.15 20.36 7.21
CA PRO A 183 -3.07 19.70 8.52
C PRO A 183 -3.16 18.16 8.42
N CYS A 184 -2.95 17.50 9.56
CA CYS A 184 -3.25 16.09 9.78
C CYS A 184 -2.53 15.13 8.82
N ASN A 185 -3.25 14.36 7.99
CA ASN A 185 -2.64 13.36 7.12
C ASN A 185 -1.69 14.01 6.09
N HIS A 186 -1.98 15.23 5.66
CA HIS A 186 -1.09 15.97 4.78
C HIS A 186 0.22 16.35 5.48
N GLU A 187 0.13 16.86 6.72
CA GLU A 187 1.31 17.19 7.53
C GLU A 187 2.15 15.94 7.80
N LEU A 188 1.52 14.83 8.19
CA LEU A 188 2.21 13.57 8.42
C LEU A 188 2.94 13.08 7.16
N PHE A 189 2.31 13.18 5.99
CA PHE A 189 2.92 12.78 4.72
C PHE A 189 4.17 13.63 4.37
N VAL A 190 4.13 14.93 4.68
CA VAL A 190 5.29 15.83 4.53
C VAL A 190 6.37 15.49 5.55
N LEU A 191 5.98 15.28 6.81
CA LEU A 191 6.90 14.93 7.90
C LEU A 191 7.63 13.60 7.63
N GLN A 192 6.91 12.57 7.18
CA GLN A 192 7.50 11.30 6.75
C GLN A 192 8.54 11.51 5.65
N SER A 193 8.23 12.36 4.66
CA SER A 193 9.17 12.67 3.58
C SER A 193 10.44 13.39 4.08
N LEU A 194 10.30 14.33 5.01
CA LEU A 194 11.44 15.02 5.63
C LEU A 194 12.29 14.06 6.49
N ASN A 195 11.64 13.20 7.28
CA ASN A 195 12.32 12.16 8.06
C ASN A 195 13.04 11.17 7.14
N MET A 196 12.46 10.80 5.99
CA MET A 196 13.11 9.97 4.99
C MET A 196 14.36 10.64 4.41
N GLU A 197 14.36 11.96 4.16
CA GLU A 197 15.56 12.70 3.72
C GLU A 197 16.69 12.59 4.75
N VAL A 198 16.36 12.75 6.03
CA VAL A 198 17.31 12.57 7.13
C VAL A 198 17.81 11.12 7.19
N GLY A 199 16.91 10.16 7.06
CA GLY A 199 17.21 8.73 7.10
C GLY A 199 18.07 8.25 5.93
N ILE A 200 17.95 8.83 4.73
CA ILE A 200 18.87 8.57 3.61
C ILE A 200 20.31 8.91 4.01
N GLY A 201 20.53 10.07 4.64
CA GLY A 201 21.86 10.47 5.09
C GLY A 201 22.44 9.55 6.17
N MET A 202 21.58 8.99 7.04
CA MET A 202 21.97 7.98 8.03
C MET A 202 22.35 6.66 7.34
N ALA A 203 21.51 6.19 6.42
CA ALA A 203 21.72 4.97 5.64
C ALA A 203 23.04 5.01 4.86
N GLN A 204 23.37 6.15 4.26
CA GLN A 204 24.65 6.36 3.56
C GLN A 204 25.86 6.23 4.50
N ARG A 205 25.80 6.83 5.69
CA ARG A 205 26.89 6.73 6.69
C ARG A 205 27.06 5.32 7.23
N ASP A 206 25.97 4.60 7.40
CA ASP A 206 25.97 3.23 7.92
C ASP A 206 26.28 2.18 6.83
N GLY A 207 26.45 2.63 5.57
CA GLY A 207 26.70 1.80 4.40
C GLY A 207 25.54 0.89 4.01
N VAL A 208 24.32 1.21 4.41
CA VAL A 208 23.13 0.42 4.04
C VAL A 208 23.06 0.25 2.53
N ASP A 209 22.71 -0.95 2.06
CA ASP A 209 22.56 -1.22 0.62
C ASP A 209 21.15 -0.90 0.14
N TRP A 210 20.14 -1.24 0.95
CA TRP A 210 18.72 -1.03 0.65
C TRP A 210 17.97 -0.33 1.77
N LEU A 211 17.17 0.66 1.41
CA LEU A 211 16.38 1.47 2.33
C LEU A 211 14.89 1.38 2.01
N LEU A 212 14.06 1.18 3.03
CA LEU A 212 12.60 1.18 2.92
C LEU A 212 12.00 2.12 3.96
N HIS A 213 10.89 2.78 3.61
CA HIS A 213 9.98 3.36 4.59
C HIS A 213 8.81 2.41 4.79
N VAL A 214 8.60 1.95 6.02
CA VAL A 214 7.57 0.95 6.36
C VAL A 214 6.89 1.40 7.65
N ASP A 215 5.57 1.57 7.61
CA ASP A 215 4.80 2.05 8.75
C ASP A 215 4.63 0.94 9.81
N THR A 216 4.32 1.31 11.05
CA THR A 216 4.17 0.36 12.18
C THR A 216 2.92 -0.52 12.09
N ASP A 217 2.02 -0.22 11.16
CA ASP A 217 0.87 -1.05 10.73
C ASP A 217 1.17 -1.84 9.44
N GLU A 218 2.43 -1.90 9.00
CA GLU A 218 2.84 -2.59 7.78
C GLU A 218 3.90 -3.65 8.03
N LEU A 219 3.82 -4.77 7.31
CA LEU A 219 4.83 -5.83 7.31
C LEU A 219 5.30 -6.15 5.90
N ILE A 220 6.60 -6.27 5.66
CA ILE A 220 7.10 -6.82 4.39
C ILE A 220 6.90 -8.33 4.36
N TYR A 221 6.26 -8.84 3.32
CA TYR A 221 6.02 -10.26 3.07
C TYR A 221 6.96 -10.74 1.96
N PRO A 222 8.15 -11.31 2.29
CA PRO A 222 9.19 -11.70 1.34
C PRO A 222 8.89 -13.04 0.63
N SER A 223 7.64 -13.25 0.23
CA SER A 223 7.28 -14.44 -0.54
C SER A 223 8.07 -14.50 -1.86
N GLY A 224 8.44 -15.72 -2.25
CA GLY A 224 9.33 -15.97 -3.39
C GLY A 224 10.81 -16.18 -3.02
N SER A 225 11.14 -16.06 -1.73
CA SER A 225 12.36 -16.63 -1.14
C SER A 225 12.05 -18.03 -0.56
N PRO A 226 12.88 -19.06 -0.83
CA PRO A 226 12.74 -20.39 -0.21
C PRO A 226 12.71 -20.34 1.32
N ASP A 227 13.49 -19.46 1.91
CA ASP A 227 13.67 -19.38 3.36
C ASP A 227 12.84 -18.27 4.01
N PHE A 228 12.02 -17.53 3.24
CA PHE A 228 11.28 -16.34 3.70
C PHE A 228 12.20 -15.16 4.09
N SER A 229 13.21 -14.92 3.26
CA SER A 229 14.25 -13.89 3.44
C SER A 229 14.04 -12.66 2.57
N LEU A 230 14.03 -11.46 3.17
CA LEU A 230 14.04 -10.22 2.42
C LEU A 230 15.40 -9.97 1.74
N GLN A 231 16.50 -10.43 2.35
CA GLN A 231 17.84 -10.32 1.76
C GLN A 231 17.92 -11.08 0.44
N GLU A 232 17.37 -12.29 0.36
CA GLU A 232 17.35 -13.05 -0.89
C GLU A 232 16.44 -12.43 -1.96
N VAL A 233 15.29 -11.88 -1.56
CA VAL A 233 14.41 -11.15 -2.49
C VAL A 233 15.17 -9.99 -3.12
N LEU A 234 15.88 -9.20 -2.31
CA LEU A 234 16.64 -8.04 -2.79
C LEU A 234 17.91 -8.45 -3.55
N ALA A 235 18.54 -9.57 -3.21
CA ALA A 235 19.72 -10.09 -3.94
C ALA A 235 19.39 -10.51 -5.37
N LYS A 236 18.15 -10.92 -5.65
CA LYS A 236 17.66 -11.26 -7.00
C LYS A 236 17.38 -10.03 -7.87
N VAL A 237 17.35 -8.83 -7.29
CA VAL A 237 17.13 -7.59 -8.05
C VAL A 237 18.41 -7.25 -8.84
N PRO A 238 18.33 -7.06 -10.18
CA PRO A 238 19.49 -6.77 -10.99
C PRO A 238 20.27 -5.55 -10.51
N PRO A 239 21.59 -5.52 -10.76
CA PRO A 239 22.44 -4.40 -10.36
C PRO A 239 22.01 -3.05 -10.94
N ASP A 240 21.38 -3.04 -12.13
CA ASP A 240 20.97 -1.81 -12.82
C ASP A 240 19.58 -1.29 -12.42
N VAL A 241 18.86 -2.04 -11.56
CA VAL A 241 17.57 -1.64 -11.00
C VAL A 241 17.80 -0.87 -9.70
N ASP A 242 17.21 0.33 -9.63
CA ASP A 242 17.37 1.27 -8.52
C ASP A 242 16.36 1.04 -7.40
N THR A 243 15.11 0.67 -7.76
CA THR A 243 14.02 0.49 -6.80
C THR A 243 13.25 -0.81 -7.06
N LEU A 244 12.82 -1.47 -5.98
CA LEU A 244 11.91 -2.61 -6.00
C LEU A 244 10.61 -2.24 -5.29
N VAL A 245 9.50 -2.26 -6.00
CA VAL A 245 8.15 -2.10 -5.47
C VAL A 245 7.63 -3.43 -4.94
N PHE A 246 7.06 -3.37 -3.75
CA PHE A 246 6.26 -4.39 -3.11
C PHE A 246 4.79 -3.98 -3.22
N PRO A 247 4.00 -4.59 -4.13
CA PRO A 247 2.57 -4.33 -4.21
C PRO A 247 1.89 -4.60 -2.87
N ASN A 248 0.90 -3.78 -2.48
CA ASN A 248 0.26 -3.92 -1.17
C ASN A 248 -0.84 -4.96 -1.16
N TYR A 249 -0.92 -5.69 -0.05
CA TYR A 249 -2.04 -6.52 0.33
C TYR A 249 -2.70 -5.91 1.56
N GLU A 250 -3.99 -5.61 1.47
CA GLU A 250 -4.76 -4.98 2.54
C GLU A 250 -5.41 -6.06 3.41
N SER A 251 -5.19 -6.00 4.72
CA SER A 251 -5.79 -6.93 5.67
C SER A 251 -7.31 -6.76 5.75
N LEU A 252 -8.01 -7.86 5.98
CA LEU A 252 -9.47 -7.89 6.07
C LEU A 252 -9.89 -8.60 7.36
N PRO A 253 -10.36 -7.89 8.39
CA PRO A 253 -10.82 -8.52 9.61
C PRO A 253 -12.12 -9.30 9.33
N GLU A 254 -12.24 -10.52 9.84
CA GLU A 254 -13.45 -11.35 9.69
C GLU A 254 -14.35 -11.32 10.93
N ARG A 255 -13.85 -10.71 12.01
CA ARG A 255 -14.53 -10.47 13.27
C ARG A 255 -14.23 -9.05 13.76
N GLU A 256 -15.04 -8.55 14.67
CA GLU A 256 -14.95 -7.16 15.14
C GLU A 256 -14.09 -6.96 16.39
N ASP A 257 -13.89 -8.02 17.15
CA ASP A 257 -13.22 -8.07 18.45
C ASP A 257 -11.71 -8.39 18.32
N VAL A 258 -11.10 -8.03 17.18
CA VAL A 258 -9.66 -8.17 16.95
C VAL A 258 -8.90 -7.32 17.97
N ALA A 259 -7.95 -7.91 18.70
CA ALA A 259 -7.09 -7.20 19.63
C ALA A 259 -5.71 -6.90 19.03
N ASP A 260 -5.08 -7.92 18.45
CA ASP A 260 -3.78 -7.86 17.79
C ASP A 260 -3.91 -8.26 16.30
N PRO A 261 -3.95 -7.28 15.39
CA PRO A 261 -4.12 -7.56 13.97
C PRO A 261 -3.05 -8.48 13.37
N PHE A 262 -1.80 -8.40 13.82
CA PHE A 262 -0.71 -9.19 13.24
C PHE A 262 -0.84 -10.69 13.54
N THR A 263 -1.38 -11.04 14.70
CA THR A 263 -1.59 -12.43 15.09
C THR A 263 -2.99 -12.95 14.78
N GLU A 264 -3.97 -12.06 14.60
CA GLU A 264 -5.38 -12.44 14.48
C GLU A 264 -6.00 -12.33 13.08
N VAL A 265 -5.47 -11.45 12.22
CA VAL A 265 -6.00 -11.19 10.88
C VAL A 265 -5.14 -11.87 9.82
N THR A 266 -5.72 -12.84 9.11
CA THR A 266 -5.01 -13.66 8.12
C THR A 266 -5.52 -13.47 6.70
N LEU A 267 -6.68 -12.84 6.53
CA LEU A 267 -7.29 -12.64 5.23
C LEU A 267 -6.77 -11.33 4.63
N PHE A 268 -6.33 -11.39 3.38
CA PHE A 268 -5.79 -10.24 2.66
C PHE A 268 -6.41 -10.09 1.28
N LYS A 269 -6.72 -8.85 0.92
CA LYS A 269 -7.06 -8.41 -0.43
C LYS A 269 -5.79 -8.15 -1.22
N LYS A 270 -5.62 -8.79 -2.38
CA LYS A 270 -4.38 -8.69 -3.17
C LYS A 270 -4.36 -7.50 -4.14
N ASN A 271 -3.16 -6.99 -4.41
CA ASN A 271 -2.94 -5.96 -5.42
C ASN A 271 -3.29 -6.43 -6.84
N TYR A 272 -3.75 -5.50 -7.68
CA TYR A 272 -3.98 -5.71 -9.11
C TYR A 272 -2.78 -6.37 -9.83
N ALA A 273 -1.55 -6.01 -9.44
CA ALA A 273 -0.33 -6.58 -9.99
C ALA A 273 -0.20 -8.11 -9.80
N HIS A 274 -0.91 -8.69 -8.82
CA HIS A 274 -0.79 -10.10 -8.42
C HIS A 274 -2.07 -10.91 -8.64
N VAL A 275 -3.04 -10.39 -9.39
CA VAL A 275 -4.32 -11.05 -9.67
C VAL A 275 -4.63 -11.02 -11.16
N LEU A 276 -5.54 -11.89 -11.62
CA LEU A 276 -6.00 -11.86 -13.00
C LEU A 276 -6.91 -10.68 -13.25
N SER A 277 -6.57 -9.87 -14.26
CA SER A 277 -7.30 -8.66 -14.65
C SER A 277 -8.80 -8.90 -14.85
N ASP A 278 -9.18 -9.97 -15.58
CA ASP A 278 -10.59 -10.31 -15.81
C ASP A 278 -11.36 -10.55 -14.51
N LEU A 279 -10.77 -11.28 -13.55
CA LEU A 279 -11.40 -11.57 -12.27
C LEU A 279 -11.47 -10.34 -11.39
N TYR A 280 -10.46 -9.48 -11.44
CA TYR A 280 -10.40 -8.21 -10.73
C TYR A 280 -11.57 -7.31 -11.16
N PHE A 281 -11.74 -7.06 -12.45
CA PHE A 281 -12.81 -6.18 -12.95
C PHE A 281 -14.20 -6.76 -12.71
N LYS A 282 -14.40 -8.07 -12.96
CA LYS A 282 -15.69 -8.74 -12.73
C LYS A 282 -16.12 -8.74 -11.27
N SER A 283 -15.15 -8.71 -10.34
CA SER A 283 -15.42 -8.76 -8.90
C SER A 283 -15.27 -7.40 -8.21
N TYR A 284 -14.96 -6.33 -8.94
CA TYR A 284 -14.60 -5.02 -8.37
C TYR A 284 -15.68 -4.49 -7.43
N GLY A 285 -16.95 -4.50 -7.84
CA GLY A 285 -18.05 -3.98 -7.02
C GLY A 285 -18.20 -4.73 -5.69
N ILE A 286 -18.02 -6.05 -5.71
CA ILE A 286 -18.07 -6.91 -4.51
C ILE A 286 -16.88 -6.61 -3.60
N VAL A 287 -15.68 -6.49 -4.16
CA VAL A 287 -14.44 -6.29 -3.37
C VAL A 287 -14.34 -4.87 -2.80
N ALA A 288 -14.71 -3.86 -3.57
CA ALA A 288 -14.67 -2.46 -3.15
C ALA A 288 -15.74 -2.15 -2.09
N ARG A 289 -16.85 -2.91 -2.03
CA ARG A 289 -17.95 -2.71 -1.07
C ARG A 289 -18.42 -1.25 -0.99
N GLY A 290 -18.54 -0.57 -2.13
CA GLY A 290 -18.93 0.84 -2.17
C GLY A 290 -17.88 1.83 -1.65
N ASN A 291 -16.62 1.40 -1.52
CA ASN A 291 -15.48 2.30 -1.43
C ASN A 291 -15.18 2.87 -2.83
N PRO A 292 -14.80 4.16 -2.97
CA PRO A 292 -14.45 4.73 -4.27
C PRO A 292 -13.31 3.98 -4.98
N ASN A 293 -12.41 3.38 -4.18
CA ASN A 293 -11.24 2.63 -4.65
C ASN A 293 -11.36 1.14 -4.29
N TYR A 294 -10.55 0.30 -4.94
CA TYR A 294 -10.47 -1.13 -4.61
C TYR A 294 -9.96 -1.39 -3.18
N PHE A 295 -8.95 -0.62 -2.77
CA PHE A 295 -8.39 -0.57 -1.42
C PHE A 295 -8.99 0.59 -0.65
N ILE A 296 -9.21 0.43 0.64
CA ILE A 296 -9.67 1.52 1.51
C ILE A 296 -8.54 2.53 1.74
N THR A 297 -7.29 2.08 1.75
CA THR A 297 -6.13 2.97 1.84
C THR A 297 -5.44 3.15 0.49
N TYR A 298 -4.13 2.97 0.41
CA TYR A 298 -3.36 3.14 -0.81
C TYR A 298 -3.30 1.83 -1.61
N GLY A 299 -3.20 1.93 -2.93
CA GLY A 299 -3.06 0.77 -3.83
C GLY A 299 -1.70 0.67 -4.53
N ASN A 300 -0.79 1.61 -4.24
CA ASN A 300 0.50 1.72 -4.92
C ASN A 300 1.62 0.93 -4.26
N GLY A 301 1.41 0.21 -3.14
CA GLY A 301 2.49 -0.54 -2.49
C GLY A 301 3.57 0.34 -1.84
N LYS A 302 4.61 -0.30 -1.29
CA LYS A 302 5.83 0.34 -0.78
C LYS A 302 7.01 -0.04 -1.66
N SER A 303 8.14 0.64 -1.52
CA SER A 303 9.34 0.30 -2.31
C SER A 303 10.61 0.34 -1.48
N ALA A 304 11.54 -0.55 -1.82
CA ALA A 304 12.93 -0.44 -1.45
C ALA A 304 13.70 0.35 -2.51
N ALA A 305 14.68 1.12 -2.07
CA ALA A 305 15.63 1.79 -2.95
C ALA A 305 17.06 1.42 -2.57
N ARG A 306 17.92 1.28 -3.59
CA ARG A 306 19.36 1.24 -3.37
C ARG A 306 19.83 2.57 -2.82
N VAL A 307 20.65 2.53 -1.78
CA VAL A 307 21.25 3.73 -1.20
C VAL A 307 22.39 4.17 -2.12
N GLN A 308 22.19 5.29 -2.80
CA GLN A 308 23.15 5.83 -3.77
C GLN A 308 23.10 7.36 -3.76
N GLN A 309 24.07 7.97 -4.44
CA GLN A 309 24.13 9.42 -4.56
C GLN A 309 22.87 9.95 -5.28
N GLY A 310 22.34 11.06 -4.76
CA GLY A 310 21.15 11.69 -5.33
C GLY A 310 19.82 11.04 -4.95
N LEU A 311 19.80 9.90 -4.23
CA LEU A 311 18.58 9.31 -3.70
C LEU A 311 17.80 10.36 -2.89
N ARG A 312 16.49 10.42 -3.14
CA ARG A 312 15.56 11.29 -2.42
C ARG A 312 14.22 10.60 -2.17
N PRO A 313 13.45 11.02 -1.16
CA PRO A 313 12.07 10.57 -1.00
C PRO A 313 11.20 11.03 -2.17
N ASN A 314 10.10 10.31 -2.41
CA ASN A 314 9.03 10.71 -3.33
C ASN A 314 7.66 10.41 -2.67
N GLY A 315 7.46 11.00 -1.50
CA GLY A 315 6.42 10.59 -0.56
C GLY A 315 6.79 9.32 0.21
N ALA A 316 5.94 8.94 1.17
CA ALA A 316 6.19 7.83 2.09
C ALA A 316 6.26 6.43 1.44
N HIS A 317 5.91 6.30 0.15
CA HIS A 317 5.72 5.01 -0.53
C HIS A 317 6.75 4.75 -1.64
N ARG A 318 7.45 5.79 -2.10
CA ARG A 318 8.31 5.78 -3.28
C ARG A 318 9.59 6.58 -3.08
N TRP A 319 10.54 6.30 -3.96
CA TRP A 319 11.84 6.97 -4.01
C TRP A 319 12.06 7.59 -5.38
N HIS A 320 12.96 8.57 -5.44
CA HIS A 320 13.42 9.13 -6.70
C HIS A 320 14.91 9.49 -6.61
N SER A 321 15.47 10.03 -7.69
CA SER A 321 16.83 10.58 -7.65
C SER A 321 16.88 11.99 -8.25
N TYR A 322 17.70 12.83 -7.65
CA TYR A 322 18.04 14.15 -8.20
C TYR A 322 19.00 14.08 -9.40
N LEU A 323 19.60 12.91 -9.67
CA LEU A 323 20.63 12.74 -10.71
C LEU A 323 20.12 12.00 -11.94
N LYS A 324 19.11 11.14 -11.79
CA LYS A 324 18.55 10.33 -12.89
C LYS A 324 17.12 9.90 -12.58
N THR A 325 16.39 9.50 -13.63
CA THR A 325 15.15 8.75 -13.46
C THR A 325 15.49 7.33 -12.97
N PRO A 326 15.00 6.88 -11.80
CA PRO A 326 15.29 5.55 -11.30
C PRO A 326 14.70 4.46 -12.20
N LYS A 327 15.44 3.37 -12.39
CA LYS A 327 14.89 2.13 -12.96
C LYS A 327 14.13 1.37 -11.88
N GLU A 328 12.80 1.37 -11.98
CA GLU A 328 11.89 0.71 -11.04
C GLU A 328 11.46 -0.67 -11.55
N TRP A 329 11.50 -1.67 -10.66
CA TRP A 329 10.86 -2.97 -10.85
C TRP A 329 9.78 -3.21 -9.81
N SER A 330 8.79 -4.02 -10.15
CA SER A 330 7.78 -4.50 -9.20
C SER A 330 7.97 -5.99 -8.96
N SER A 331 7.94 -6.39 -7.69
CA SER A 331 7.91 -7.80 -7.32
C SER A 331 6.65 -8.47 -7.86
N ASP A 332 6.76 -9.74 -8.25
CA ASP A 332 5.64 -10.58 -8.70
C ASP A 332 5.10 -11.48 -7.57
N GLN A 333 5.77 -11.50 -6.40
CA GLN A 333 5.47 -12.43 -5.30
C GLN A 333 5.59 -11.78 -3.92
N ALA A 334 6.63 -10.99 -3.69
CA ALA A 334 6.80 -10.27 -2.44
C ALA A 334 5.85 -9.06 -2.38
N ALA A 335 5.33 -8.77 -1.19
CA ALA A 335 4.31 -7.75 -0.99
C ALA A 335 4.57 -6.96 0.29
N VAL A 336 3.87 -5.84 0.44
CA VAL A 336 3.70 -5.19 1.76
C VAL A 336 2.31 -5.53 2.27
N LEU A 337 2.20 -6.05 3.48
CA LEU A 337 0.94 -6.30 4.16
C LEU A 337 0.57 -5.04 4.92
N HIS A 338 -0.59 -4.46 4.63
CA HIS A 338 -1.08 -3.26 5.30
C HIS A 338 -2.22 -3.62 6.25
N TYR A 339 -1.98 -3.46 7.55
CA TYR A 339 -2.91 -3.76 8.63
C TYR A 339 -3.72 -2.53 9.04
N THR A 340 -4.62 -2.10 8.15
CA THR A 340 -5.36 -0.85 8.34
C THR A 340 -6.82 -1.09 8.74
N TYR A 341 -7.31 -0.33 9.72
CA TYR A 341 -8.70 -0.40 10.22
C TYR A 341 -9.17 -1.82 10.61
N ASN A 342 -8.30 -2.58 11.28
CA ASN A 342 -8.61 -3.94 11.70
C ASN A 342 -9.42 -3.98 13.00
N ARG A 343 -9.41 -2.90 13.77
CA ARG A 343 -10.09 -2.79 15.06
C ARG A 343 -11.09 -1.65 15.03
N PHE A 344 -12.19 -1.81 15.77
CA PHE A 344 -13.15 -0.74 15.97
C PHE A 344 -12.49 0.54 16.54
N SER A 345 -11.54 0.37 17.46
CA SER A 345 -10.78 1.47 18.06
C SER A 345 -9.96 2.28 17.05
N ASP A 346 -9.58 1.69 15.91
CA ASP A 346 -8.75 2.37 14.91
C ASP A 346 -9.52 3.56 14.28
N LEU A 347 -10.85 3.48 14.16
CA LEU A 347 -11.70 4.58 13.66
C LEU A 347 -11.59 5.81 14.56
N LYS A 348 -11.74 5.63 15.87
CA LYS A 348 -11.65 6.71 16.85
C LYS A 348 -10.21 7.21 17.00
N ALA A 349 -9.25 6.29 17.08
CA ALA A 349 -7.84 6.65 17.19
C ALA A 349 -7.37 7.51 16.00
N ARG A 350 -7.89 7.26 14.80
CA ARG A 350 -7.55 8.09 13.62
C ARG A 350 -8.26 9.44 13.64
N ARG A 351 -9.51 9.49 14.11
CA ARG A 351 -10.24 10.74 14.35
C ARG A 351 -9.49 11.64 15.33
N ASP A 352 -9.06 11.09 16.46
CA ASP A 352 -8.45 11.83 17.56
C ASP A 352 -7.03 12.34 17.26
N ARG A 353 -6.45 11.98 16.11
CA ARG A 353 -5.16 12.51 15.63
C ARG A 353 -5.29 13.86 14.92
N CYS A 354 -6.50 14.37 14.74
CA CYS A 354 -6.77 15.49 13.86
C CYS A 354 -7.75 16.49 14.48
N ASP A 355 -7.38 17.76 14.55
CA ASP A 355 -8.20 18.85 15.11
C ASP A 355 -9.17 19.47 14.10
N CYS A 356 -9.50 18.77 13.02
CA CYS A 356 -10.39 19.27 11.98
C CYS A 356 -11.85 19.20 12.42
N ALA A 357 -12.68 20.13 11.95
CA ALA A 357 -14.12 20.03 12.20
C ALA A 357 -14.72 18.86 11.39
N PRO A 358 -15.77 18.19 11.88
CA PRO A 358 -16.39 17.05 11.20
C PRO A 358 -17.33 17.51 10.07
N THR A 359 -16.79 18.27 9.12
CA THR A 359 -17.47 18.72 7.90
C THR A 359 -16.82 18.10 6.68
N GLU A 360 -17.56 17.96 5.59
CA GLU A 360 -17.03 17.45 4.32
C GLU A 360 -15.86 18.30 3.77
N GLU A 361 -15.94 19.62 3.96
CA GLU A 361 -14.90 20.56 3.50
C GLU A 361 -13.61 20.42 4.31
N ASP A 362 -13.73 20.35 5.64
CA ASP A 362 -12.57 20.14 6.51
C ASP A 362 -11.98 18.74 6.34
N ALA A 363 -12.80 17.70 6.24
CA ALA A 363 -12.31 16.35 5.98
C ALA A 363 -11.48 16.29 4.68
N LYS A 364 -11.92 16.96 3.60
CA LYS A 364 -11.16 17.06 2.34
C LYS A 364 -9.84 17.80 2.49
N ARG A 365 -9.78 18.81 3.38
CA ARG A 365 -8.56 19.57 3.68
C ARG A 365 -7.56 18.77 4.51
N CYS A 366 -8.03 17.84 5.34
CA CYS A 366 -7.22 17.15 6.35
C CYS A 366 -6.81 15.72 5.96
N PHE A 367 -7.56 15.07 5.06
CA PHE A 367 -7.32 13.69 4.65
C PHE A 367 -7.14 13.55 3.14
N ILE A 368 -6.06 12.87 2.76
CA ILE A 368 -5.72 12.59 1.36
C ILE A 368 -6.69 11.57 0.77
N LEU A 369 -7.02 10.52 1.52
CA LEU A 369 -7.76 9.35 1.03
C LEU A 369 -9.27 9.50 1.25
N PRO A 370 -10.11 9.15 0.25
CA PRO A 370 -11.57 9.22 0.40
C PRO A 370 -12.13 8.41 1.57
N PHE A 371 -11.60 7.21 1.82
CA PHE A 371 -12.05 6.39 2.94
C PHE A 371 -11.70 7.02 4.28
N ASP A 372 -10.51 7.62 4.42
CA ASP A 372 -10.11 8.29 5.66
C ASP A 372 -11.04 9.48 5.98
N ARG A 373 -11.51 10.21 4.96
CA ARG A 373 -12.53 11.25 5.12
C ARG A 373 -13.83 10.68 5.65
N MET A 374 -14.30 9.58 5.05
CA MET A 374 -15.51 8.90 5.46
C MET A 374 -15.39 8.37 6.89
N ALA A 375 -14.32 7.64 7.20
CA ALA A 375 -14.05 7.10 8.53
C ALA A 375 -13.98 8.21 9.59
N PHE A 376 -13.35 9.34 9.28
CA PHE A 376 -13.29 10.51 10.16
C PHE A 376 -14.68 11.08 10.47
N LEU A 377 -15.49 11.32 9.43
CA LEU A 377 -16.84 11.86 9.59
C LEU A 377 -17.73 10.91 10.37
N GLU A 378 -17.72 9.63 10.00
CA GLU A 378 -18.55 8.61 10.65
C GLU A 378 -18.16 8.45 12.12
N ALA A 379 -16.85 8.43 12.43
CA ALA A 379 -16.37 8.36 13.81
C ALA A 379 -16.65 9.63 14.64
N SER A 380 -16.88 10.77 13.99
CA SER A 380 -17.15 12.04 14.66
C SER A 380 -18.63 12.31 14.88
N LEU A 381 -19.48 11.82 13.97
CA LEU A 381 -20.91 12.18 13.91
C LEU A 381 -21.83 11.10 14.48
N ARG A 382 -21.38 9.83 14.53
CA ARG A 382 -22.20 8.72 15.03
C ARG A 382 -21.98 8.44 16.50
N SER A 383 -23.00 7.86 17.14
CA SER A 383 -22.83 7.17 18.41
C SER A 383 -21.96 5.92 18.25
N ASP A 384 -21.46 5.38 19.37
CA ASP A 384 -20.62 4.19 19.37
C ASP A 384 -21.32 2.96 18.77
N SER A 385 -22.61 2.78 19.05
CA SER A 385 -23.39 1.67 18.49
C SER A 385 -23.56 1.80 16.98
N GLU A 386 -23.88 3.00 16.49
CA GLU A 386 -24.06 3.26 15.06
C GLU A 386 -22.74 3.18 14.29
N LEU A 387 -21.63 3.59 14.92
CA LEU A 387 -20.28 3.45 14.36
C LEU A 387 -19.84 1.99 14.32
N LEU A 388 -20.19 1.19 15.34
CA LEU A 388 -19.86 -0.24 15.37
C LEU A 388 -20.61 -0.99 14.27
N ASP A 389 -21.88 -0.67 14.05
CA ASP A 389 -22.64 -1.23 12.93
C ASP A 389 -22.05 -0.82 11.58
N TRP A 390 -21.60 0.44 11.45
CA TRP A 390 -20.87 0.88 10.27
C TRP A 390 -19.56 0.10 10.07
N PHE A 391 -18.78 -0.11 11.14
CA PHE A 391 -17.54 -0.88 11.11
C PHE A 391 -17.80 -2.33 10.63
N ARG A 392 -18.81 -3.01 11.20
CA ARG A 392 -19.25 -4.35 10.75
C ARG A 392 -19.60 -4.36 9.27
N GLN A 393 -20.37 -3.38 8.81
CA GLN A 393 -20.87 -3.31 7.44
C GLN A 393 -19.81 -2.94 6.40
N ARG A 394 -18.77 -2.19 6.80
CA ARG A 394 -17.79 -1.61 5.85
C ARG A 394 -16.44 -2.31 5.87
N LEU A 395 -16.02 -2.81 7.03
CA LEU A 395 -14.66 -3.30 7.27
C LEU A 395 -14.61 -4.79 7.59
N VAL A 396 -15.63 -5.34 8.26
CA VAL A 396 -15.65 -6.75 8.66
C VAL A 396 -16.16 -7.65 7.52
N TRP A 397 -15.42 -8.72 7.21
CA TRP A 397 -15.71 -9.72 6.18
C TRP A 397 -16.26 -11.02 6.80
N SER A 398 -17.46 -10.95 7.37
CA SER A 398 -18.08 -12.07 8.10
C SER A 398 -18.80 -13.10 7.20
N ASP A 399 -19.13 -12.75 5.96
CA ASP A 399 -19.78 -13.68 5.02
C ASP A 399 -18.76 -14.67 4.42
N SER A 400 -18.69 -15.85 5.03
CA SER A 400 -17.79 -16.92 4.59
C SER A 400 -18.02 -17.38 3.16
N ALA A 401 -19.23 -17.27 2.60
CA ALA A 401 -19.49 -17.68 1.22
C ALA A 401 -18.81 -16.72 0.23
N VAL A 402 -18.93 -15.41 0.48
CA VAL A 402 -18.25 -14.36 -0.30
C VAL A 402 -16.73 -14.48 -0.16
N VAL A 403 -16.23 -14.64 1.08
CA VAL A 403 -14.79 -14.81 1.33
C VAL A 403 -14.23 -16.03 0.60
N ASN A 404 -14.91 -17.17 0.69
CA ASN A 404 -14.48 -18.40 0.02
C ASN A 404 -14.50 -18.30 -1.51
N ASP A 405 -15.49 -17.60 -2.09
CA ASP A 405 -15.52 -17.33 -3.52
C ASP A 405 -14.33 -16.45 -3.97
N LEU A 406 -14.03 -15.38 -3.24
CA LEU A 406 -12.92 -14.48 -3.56
C LEU A 406 -11.53 -15.12 -3.34
N LEU A 407 -11.42 -16.05 -2.38
CA LEU A 407 -10.24 -16.91 -2.20
C LEU A 407 -10.06 -17.85 -3.40
N LYS A 408 -11.12 -18.53 -3.86
CA LYS A 408 -11.08 -19.40 -5.04
C LYS A 408 -10.69 -18.64 -6.31
N LYS A 409 -11.18 -17.40 -6.46
CA LYS A 409 -10.80 -16.49 -7.55
C LYS A 409 -9.37 -15.95 -7.42
N GLY A 410 -8.70 -16.17 -6.30
CA GLY A 410 -7.34 -15.71 -6.04
C GLY A 410 -7.19 -14.20 -5.89
N LEU A 411 -8.31 -13.50 -5.67
CA LEU A 411 -8.36 -12.07 -5.35
C LEU A 411 -8.02 -11.84 -3.88
N PHE A 412 -8.45 -12.77 -3.02
CA PHE A 412 -8.04 -12.85 -1.62
C PHE A 412 -7.00 -13.95 -1.41
N MET A 413 -6.25 -13.83 -0.32
CA MET A 413 -5.40 -14.92 0.15
C MET A 413 -5.34 -14.97 1.68
N ARG A 414 -4.95 -16.14 2.19
CA ARG A 414 -4.59 -16.34 3.59
C ARG A 414 -3.08 -16.21 3.76
N ILE A 415 -2.65 -15.44 4.74
CA ILE A 415 -1.25 -15.30 5.17
C ILE A 415 -1.22 -15.52 6.67
N TYR A 416 -0.31 -16.37 7.14
CA TYR A 416 -0.21 -16.79 8.54
C TYR A 416 1.18 -16.56 9.13
N GLU A 417 2.17 -16.27 8.29
CA GLU A 417 3.57 -16.13 8.64
C GLU A 417 3.81 -15.09 9.77
N PRO A 418 3.12 -13.95 9.81
CA PRO A 418 3.21 -13.01 10.93
C PRO A 418 2.83 -13.60 12.30
N GLN A 419 2.05 -14.69 12.36
CA GLN A 419 1.62 -15.33 13.61
C GLN A 419 2.70 -16.21 14.25
N VAL A 420 3.80 -16.48 13.54
CA VAL A 420 4.81 -17.46 13.95
C VAL A 420 5.99 -16.81 14.70
N ILE A 421 5.98 -15.48 14.85
CA ILE A 421 7.10 -14.69 15.40
C ILE A 421 6.87 -14.31 16.86
#